data_AF-A0A1A8RHC2-F1
#
_entry.id   AF-A0A1A8RHC2-F1
#
_cell.length_a   1.000
_cell.length_b   1.000
_cell.length_c   1.000
_cell.angle_alpha   90.00
_cell.angle_beta   90.00
_cell.angle_gamma   90.00
#
_symmetry.space_group_name_H-M   'P 1'
#
loop_
_entity.id
_entity.type
_entity.pdbx_description
1 polymer ?
#
loop_
_entity_poly.entity_id
_entity_poly.type
_entity_poly.pdbx_seq_one_letter_code
_entity_poly.pdbx_strand_id
1 'polypeptide(L)'
;CPLLKGIGIGMLCVSTLVCLYYNVIIAWTFYYLFSSFQSPLPWSCNAKANAAFCGNGTTAGNSSMEKTRSPTEIFWNESVLGVVHSEGLHDPGPVRAPLALCLLAAWIIIFLCMLKGIRSSGKVVYVTATFPYFVLVVLIIRGATLEGSLQGVAFYLTPDWSR
;
A
#
# COMPACT_ATOMS: atom_id res chain seq x y z
N CYS A 1 -20.61 36.90 3.43
CA CYS A 1 -20.00 37.24 4.73
C CYS A 1 -18.47 37.35 4.59
N PRO A 2 -17.87 38.55 4.60
CA PRO A 2 -16.42 38.73 4.48
C PRO A 2 -15.60 38.13 5.64
N LEU A 3 -16.23 37.85 6.78
CA LEU A 3 -15.64 37.22 7.96
C LEU A 3 -15.17 35.76 7.72
N LEU A 4 -15.75 35.07 6.74
CA LEU A 4 -15.48 33.65 6.47
C LEU A 4 -14.49 33.42 5.32
N LYS A 5 -13.80 34.46 4.84
CA LYS A 5 -12.79 34.33 3.78
C LYS A 5 -11.63 33.40 4.17
N GLY A 6 -11.33 33.28 5.46
CA GLY A 6 -10.30 32.38 5.98
C GLY A 6 -10.61 30.88 5.75
N ILE A 7 -11.88 30.51 5.57
CA ILE A 7 -12.28 29.11 5.31
C ILE A 7 -11.72 28.62 3.98
N GLY A 8 -11.70 29.46 2.94
CA GLY A 8 -11.15 29.09 1.63
C GLY A 8 -9.64 28.83 1.70
N ILE A 9 -8.90 29.66 2.43
CA ILE A 9 -7.46 29.49 2.64
C ILE A 9 -7.20 28.23 3.46
N GLY A 10 -7.96 28.00 4.53
CA GLY A 10 -7.88 26.77 5.32
C GLY A 10 -8.12 25.51 4.49
N MET A 11 -9.15 25.52 3.64
CA MET A 11 -9.46 24.42 2.73
C MET A 11 -8.31 24.15 1.74
N LEU A 12 -7.66 25.19 1.21
CA LEU A 12 -6.51 25.04 0.31
C LEU A 12 -5.30 24.44 1.03
N CYS A 13 -5.00 24.89 2.26
CA CYS A 13 -3.92 24.33 3.06
C CYS A 13 -4.14 22.84 3.34
N VAL A 14 -5.34 22.47 3.80
CA VAL A 14 -5.70 21.07 4.09
C VAL A 14 -5.65 20.23 2.80
N SER A 15 -6.24 20.72 1.70
CA SER A 15 -6.24 20.01 0.42
C SER A 15 -4.83 19.79 -0.11
N THR A 16 -3.92 20.75 0.08
CA THR A 16 -2.52 20.62 -0.35
C THR A 16 -1.80 19.53 0.46
N LEU A 17 -1.95 19.53 1.79
CA LEU A 17 -1.37 18.49 2.64
C LEU A 17 -1.91 17.11 2.28
N VAL A 18 -3.22 17.03 2.04
CA VAL A 18 -3.90 15.80 1.62
C VAL A 18 -3.37 15.29 0.28
N CYS A 19 -3.24 16.18 -0.71
CA CYS A 19 -2.67 15.84 -2.00
C CYS A 19 -1.24 15.30 -1.88
N LEU A 20 -0.38 15.91 -1.06
CA LEU A 20 1.01 15.47 -0.93
C LEU A 20 1.12 14.03 -0.39
N TYR A 21 0.43 13.71 0.70
CA TYR A 21 0.54 12.36 1.27
C TYR A 21 -0.16 11.29 0.42
N TYR A 22 -1.33 11.59 -0.17
CA TYR A 22 -2.03 10.59 -1.00
C TYR A 22 -1.24 10.24 -2.26
N ASN A 23 -0.51 11.20 -2.85
CA ASN A 23 0.37 10.91 -3.98
C ASN A 23 1.48 9.92 -3.62
N VAL A 24 2.01 9.97 -2.40
CA VAL A 24 2.99 9.00 -1.91
C VAL A 24 2.38 7.60 -1.80
N ILE A 25 1.16 7.49 -1.28
CA ILE A 25 0.45 6.20 -1.19
C ILE A 25 0.22 5.62 -2.59
N ILE A 26 -0.19 6.45 -3.56
CA ILE A 26 -0.37 6.03 -4.96
C ILE A 26 0.96 5.59 -5.58
N ALA A 27 2.08 6.23 -5.23
CA ALA A 27 3.40 5.80 -5.70
C ALA A 27 3.75 4.39 -5.19
N TRP A 28 3.44 4.08 -3.92
CA TRP A 28 3.60 2.73 -3.37
C TRP A 28 2.72 1.71 -4.11
N THR A 29 1.46 2.04 -4.40
CA THR A 29 0.58 1.10 -5.13
C THR A 29 1.08 0.83 -6.54
N PHE A 30 1.57 1.85 -7.26
CA PHE A 30 2.21 1.64 -8.56
C PHE A 30 3.47 0.78 -8.46
N TYR A 31 4.31 1.02 -7.45
CA TYR A 31 5.50 0.20 -7.23
C TYR A 31 5.16 -1.29 -7.02
N TYR A 32 4.15 -1.58 -6.18
CA TYR A 32 3.65 -2.95 -5.99
C TYR A 32 3.02 -3.53 -7.26
N LEU A 33 2.26 -2.74 -8.01
CA LEU A 33 1.63 -3.16 -9.25
C LEU A 33 2.68 -3.60 -10.28
N PHE A 34 3.69 -2.76 -10.53
CA PHE A 34 4.77 -3.09 -11.48
C PHE A 34 5.63 -4.26 -11.00
N SER A 35 5.90 -4.34 -9.69
CA SER A 35 6.65 -5.45 -9.10
C SER A 35 5.88 -6.78 -9.16
N SER A 36 4.54 -6.75 -9.28
CA SER A 36 3.70 -7.95 -9.37
C SER A 36 3.78 -8.66 -10.73
N PHE A 37 4.34 -8.03 -11.76
CA PHE A 37 4.54 -8.67 -13.08
C PHE A 37 5.72 -9.65 -13.12
N GLN A 38 6.47 -9.79 -12.01
CA GLN A 38 7.62 -10.68 -11.91
C GLN A 38 7.24 -12.00 -11.21
N SER A 39 7.78 -13.12 -11.71
CA SER A 39 7.70 -14.43 -11.06
C SER A 39 9.11 -14.93 -10.70
N PRO A 40 9.39 -15.29 -9.43
CA PRO A 40 8.53 -15.23 -8.23
C PRO A 40 8.31 -13.79 -7.71
N LEU A 41 7.24 -13.58 -6.93
CA LEU A 41 6.94 -12.26 -6.36
C LEU A 41 8.04 -11.84 -5.37
N PRO A 42 8.49 -10.57 -5.35
CA PRO A 42 9.59 -10.13 -4.50
C PRO A 42 9.36 -10.27 -2.99
N TRP A 43 8.11 -10.25 -2.54
CA TRP A 43 7.70 -10.47 -1.14
C TRP A 43 7.26 -11.91 -0.86
N SER A 44 7.40 -12.82 -1.82
CA SER A 44 7.11 -14.25 -1.61
C SER A 44 8.31 -14.98 -1.01
N CYS A 45 8.04 -16.09 -0.35
CA CYS A 45 9.07 -17.02 0.13
C CYS A 45 9.89 -17.69 -0.98
N ASN A 46 9.34 -17.71 -2.20
CA ASN A 46 10.01 -18.28 -3.36
C ASN A 46 11.08 -17.34 -3.93
N ALA A 47 11.13 -16.07 -3.49
CA ALA A 47 12.19 -15.15 -3.86
C ALA A 47 13.50 -15.54 -3.18
N LYS A 48 14.60 -15.56 -3.94
CA LYS A 48 15.94 -15.92 -3.43
C LYS A 48 16.37 -15.09 -2.22
N ALA A 49 15.99 -13.81 -2.19
CA ALA A 49 16.26 -12.91 -1.06
C ALA A 49 15.54 -13.31 0.23
N ASN A 50 14.41 -14.01 0.13
CA ASN A 50 13.53 -14.33 1.26
C ASN A 50 13.64 -15.80 1.72
N ALA A 51 14.37 -16.63 0.97
CA ALA A 51 14.45 -18.08 1.21
C ALA A 51 14.93 -18.43 2.64
N ALA A 52 15.81 -17.62 3.22
CA ALA A 52 16.32 -17.81 4.58
C ALA A 52 15.28 -17.52 5.68
N PHE A 53 14.29 -16.66 5.40
CA PHE A 53 13.25 -16.25 6.36
C PHE A 53 12.00 -17.13 6.32
N CYS A 54 11.90 -18.02 5.33
CA CYS A 54 10.74 -18.88 5.09
C CYS A 54 10.96 -20.35 5.47
N GLY A 55 12.03 -20.65 6.19
CA GLY A 55 12.29 -22.01 6.67
C GLY A 55 11.28 -22.42 7.73
N ASN A 56 10.71 -23.62 7.58
CA ASN A 56 10.15 -24.34 8.72
C ASN A 56 11.30 -24.60 9.70
N GLY A 57 11.14 -24.21 10.96
CA GLY A 57 12.10 -24.45 12.05
C GLY A 57 12.26 -25.93 12.42
N THR A 58 12.40 -26.84 11.44
CA THR A 58 12.50 -28.28 11.67
C THR A 58 13.93 -28.83 11.53
N THR A 59 14.93 -28.00 11.28
CA THR A 59 16.35 -28.40 11.30
C THR A 59 17.23 -27.37 11.99
N ALA A 60 17.05 -27.18 13.29
CA ALA A 60 18.11 -26.74 14.20
C ALA A 60 17.63 -26.96 15.65
N GLY A 61 18.12 -28.01 16.29
CA GLY A 61 18.07 -28.08 17.75
C GLY A 61 18.84 -26.89 18.32
N ASN A 62 18.26 -26.25 19.34
CA ASN A 62 18.86 -25.18 20.14
C ASN A 62 19.32 -23.92 19.40
N SER A 63 18.41 -22.97 19.19
CA SER A 63 18.71 -21.54 19.29
C SER A 63 17.43 -20.72 19.31
N SER A 64 17.35 -19.81 20.30
CA SER A 64 16.49 -18.64 20.41
C SER A 64 15.30 -18.53 19.43
N MET A 65 14.10 -18.46 20.01
CA MET A 65 12.88 -17.97 19.39
C MET A 65 13.05 -16.51 18.95
N GLU A 66 13.86 -16.28 17.93
CA GLU A 66 13.99 -15.01 17.24
C GLU A 66 12.70 -14.79 16.45
N LYS A 67 12.10 -13.63 16.66
CA LYS A 67 10.86 -13.19 16.02
C LYS A 67 11.01 -13.29 14.50
N THR A 68 10.55 -14.39 13.91
CA THR A 68 10.53 -14.59 12.45
C THR A 68 9.60 -13.54 11.85
N ARG A 69 10.17 -12.45 11.34
CA ARG A 69 9.42 -11.43 10.60
C ARG A 69 8.97 -12.04 9.27
N SER A 70 7.76 -11.72 8.86
CA SER A 70 7.26 -12.22 7.58
C SER A 70 8.05 -11.59 6.41
N PRO A 71 8.26 -12.32 5.31
CA PRO A 71 8.94 -11.79 4.11
C PRO A 71 8.29 -10.51 3.57
N THR A 72 6.97 -10.41 3.70
CA THR A 72 6.19 -9.23 3.31
C THR A 72 6.56 -8.01 4.15
N GLU A 73 6.70 -8.17 5.47
CA GLU A 73 7.11 -7.09 6.37
C GLU A 73 8.53 -6.63 6.10
N ILE A 74 9.45 -7.56 5.83
CA ILE A 74 10.84 -7.25 5.47
C ILE A 74 10.87 -6.46 4.16
N PHE A 75 10.17 -6.95 3.13
CA PHE A 75 10.08 -6.26 1.85
C PHE A 75 9.50 -4.85 2.00
N TRP A 76 8.43 -4.69 2.77
CA TRP A 76 7.84 -3.38 3.05
C TRP A 76 8.84 -2.46 3.77
N ASN A 77 9.51 -2.94 4.82
CA ASN A 77 10.39 -2.11 5.63
C ASN A 77 11.70 -1.72 4.90
N GLU A 78 12.26 -2.65 4.14
CA GLU A 78 13.52 -2.45 3.42
C GLU A 78 13.31 -1.79 2.05
N SER A 79 12.45 -2.37 1.21
CA SER A 79 12.33 -1.95 -0.19
C SER A 79 11.39 -0.76 -0.37
N VAL A 80 10.30 -0.69 0.40
CA VAL A 80 9.26 0.33 0.23
C VAL A 80 9.44 1.52 1.17
N LEU A 81 9.64 1.28 2.46
CA LEU A 81 9.85 2.35 3.44
C LEU A 81 11.30 2.81 3.52
N GLY A 82 12.27 1.91 3.36
CA GLY A 82 13.69 2.22 3.54
C GLY A 82 14.08 2.55 4.98
N VAL A 83 13.19 2.28 5.95
CA VAL A 83 13.35 2.66 7.38
C VAL A 83 14.47 1.89 8.09
N VAL A 84 15.01 0.83 7.48
CA VAL A 84 16.13 0.06 8.05
C VAL A 84 17.44 0.87 8.07
N HIS A 85 17.54 1.99 7.35
CA HIS A 85 18.76 2.81 7.27
C HIS A 85 18.63 4.20 7.93
N SER A 86 17.52 4.47 8.62
CA SER A 86 17.30 5.75 9.32
C SER A 86 17.28 5.58 10.83
N GLU A 87 18.08 6.36 11.55
CA GLU A 87 18.13 6.36 13.03
C GLU A 87 16.93 7.11 13.67
N GLY A 88 16.01 7.65 12.86
CA GLY A 88 14.78 8.31 13.30
C GLY A 88 14.34 9.44 12.37
N LEU A 89 13.47 10.32 12.85
CA LEU A 89 12.98 11.48 12.09
C LEU A 89 14.10 12.49 11.74
N HIS A 90 15.23 12.44 12.47
CA HIS A 90 16.36 13.35 12.28
C HIS A 90 17.18 13.03 11.03
N ASP A 91 17.19 11.77 10.60
CA ASP A 91 17.85 11.34 9.37
C ASP A 91 16.86 10.52 8.52
N PRO A 92 16.09 11.17 7.64
CA PRO A 92 15.10 10.48 6.81
C PRO A 92 15.73 9.52 5.77
N GLY A 93 17.06 9.43 5.70
CA GLY A 93 17.76 8.56 4.76
C GLY A 93 17.65 9.01 3.30
N PRO A 94 18.28 8.28 2.37
CA PRO A 94 18.29 8.64 0.96
C PRO A 94 16.94 8.34 0.28
N VAL A 95 16.54 9.20 -0.66
CA VAL A 95 15.36 8.98 -1.49
C VAL A 95 15.56 7.75 -2.38
N ARG A 96 14.67 6.76 -2.26
CA ARG A 96 14.66 5.59 -3.13
C ARG A 96 14.26 5.99 -4.56
N ALA A 97 15.22 5.95 -5.49
CA ALA A 97 15.02 6.27 -6.91
C ALA A 97 13.79 5.59 -7.58
N PRO A 98 13.51 4.29 -7.39
CA PRO A 98 12.33 3.67 -8.01
C PRO A 98 11.02 4.25 -7.50
N LEU A 99 10.93 4.59 -6.20
CA LEU A 99 9.74 5.22 -5.63
C LEU A 99 9.57 6.66 -6.10
N ALA A 100 10.67 7.42 -6.24
CA ALA A 100 10.64 8.76 -6.82
C ALA A 100 10.13 8.74 -8.27
N LEU A 101 10.53 7.73 -9.06
CA LEU A 101 10.02 7.53 -10.42
C LEU A 101 8.53 7.18 -10.42
N CYS A 102 8.09 6.26 -9.56
CA CYS A 102 6.65 5.94 -9.41
C CYS A 102 5.83 7.16 -8.96
N LEU A 103 6.38 8.00 -8.10
CA LEU A 103 5.76 9.25 -7.66
C LEU A 103 5.63 10.25 -8.82
N LEU A 104 6.68 10.42 -9.62
CA LEU A 104 6.64 11.25 -10.82
C LEU A 104 5.61 10.75 -11.83
N ALA A 105 5.52 9.43 -12.03
CA ALA A 105 4.50 8.82 -12.88
C ALA A 105 3.08 9.08 -12.37
N ALA A 106 2.85 8.94 -11.06
CA ALA A 106 1.55 9.26 -10.44
C ALA A 106 1.14 10.72 -10.68
N TRP A 107 2.07 11.66 -10.49
CA TRP A 107 1.85 13.08 -10.75
C TRP A 107 1.51 13.35 -12.22
N ILE A 108 2.23 12.73 -13.16
CA ILE A 108 1.94 12.86 -14.59
C ILE A 108 0.54 12.33 -14.89
N ILE A 109 0.17 11.16 -14.39
CA ILE A 109 -1.17 10.58 -14.63
C ILE A 109 -2.26 11.50 -14.10
N ILE A 110 -2.13 12.00 -12.86
CA ILE A 110 -3.09 12.93 -12.26
C ILE A 110 -3.19 14.22 -13.08
N PHE A 111 -2.05 14.78 -13.47
CA PHE A 111 -2.00 15.97 -14.30
C PHE A 111 -2.73 15.75 -15.63
N LEU A 112 -2.42 14.65 -16.34
CA LEU A 112 -3.10 14.28 -17.60
C LEU A 112 -4.61 14.09 -17.42
N CYS A 113 -5.05 13.48 -16.31
CA CYS A 113 -6.46 13.32 -15.98
C CYS A 113 -7.17 14.66 -15.73
N MET A 114 -6.46 15.68 -15.25
CA MET A 114 -7.01 17.02 -15.00
C MET A 114 -6.89 17.97 -16.20
N LEU A 115 -5.90 17.78 -17.09
CA LEU A 115 -5.63 18.67 -18.23
C LEU A 115 -6.85 18.89 -19.16
N LYS A 116 -7.66 17.86 -19.39
CA LYS A 116 -8.87 17.96 -20.23
C LYS A 116 -10.11 18.48 -19.48
N GLY A 117 -9.94 18.96 -18.24
CA GLY A 117 -10.99 19.53 -17.40
C GLY A 117 -11.99 18.50 -16.85
N ILE A 118 -13.00 19.03 -16.15
CA ILE A 118 -13.94 18.22 -15.32
C ILE A 118 -14.76 17.21 -16.14
N ARG A 119 -15.03 17.51 -17.41
CA ARG A 119 -15.82 16.64 -18.30
C ARG A 119 -15.02 15.44 -18.82
N SER A 120 -13.69 15.52 -18.78
CA SER A 120 -12.82 14.40 -19.11
C SER A 120 -12.45 13.60 -17.87
N SER A 121 -12.17 14.27 -16.74
CA SER A 121 -11.93 13.58 -15.48
C SER A 121 -13.15 12.74 -15.06
N GLY A 122 -14.37 13.24 -15.28
CA GLY A 122 -15.60 12.46 -15.06
C GLY A 122 -15.65 11.16 -15.86
N LYS A 123 -15.05 11.09 -17.06
CA LYS A 123 -14.99 9.83 -17.83
C LYS A 123 -14.04 8.82 -17.19
N VAL A 124 -12.88 9.29 -16.73
CA VAL A 124 -11.89 8.45 -16.03
C VAL A 124 -12.50 7.92 -14.72
N VAL A 125 -13.28 8.76 -14.02
CA VAL A 125 -13.96 8.39 -12.77
C VAL A 125 -14.92 7.22 -12.94
N TYR A 126 -15.63 7.08 -14.08
CA TYR A 126 -16.47 5.90 -14.29
C TYR A 126 -15.68 4.60 -14.21
N VAL A 127 -14.44 4.59 -14.71
CA VAL A 127 -13.57 3.41 -14.62
C VAL A 127 -12.98 3.28 -13.22
N THR A 128 -12.40 4.35 -12.67
CA THR A 128 -11.71 4.29 -11.37
C THR A 128 -12.66 4.09 -10.19
N ALA A 129 -13.95 4.44 -10.31
CA ALA A 129 -14.95 4.18 -9.28
C ALA A 129 -15.58 2.79 -9.40
N THR A 130 -15.72 2.22 -10.60
CA THR A 130 -16.32 0.88 -10.79
C THR A 130 -15.31 -0.25 -10.62
N PHE A 131 -14.06 -0.05 -11.05
CA PHE A 131 -13.02 -1.08 -10.99
C PHE A 131 -12.77 -1.63 -9.57
N PRO A 132 -12.74 -0.82 -8.49
CA PRO A 132 -12.61 -1.34 -7.12
C PRO A 132 -13.70 -2.34 -6.75
N TYR A 133 -14.97 -2.10 -7.15
CA TYR A 133 -16.06 -3.04 -6.88
C TYR A 133 -15.85 -4.37 -7.59
N PHE A 134 -15.39 -4.35 -8.84
CA PHE A 134 -15.05 -5.56 -9.58
C PHE A 134 -13.94 -6.35 -8.86
N VAL A 135 -12.86 -5.68 -8.46
CA VAL A 135 -11.76 -6.31 -7.71
C VAL A 135 -12.25 -6.89 -6.38
N LEU A 136 -13.07 -6.15 -5.63
CA LEU A 136 -13.65 -6.61 -4.37
C LEU A 136 -14.48 -7.88 -4.57
N VAL A 137 -15.32 -7.95 -5.61
CA VAL A 137 -16.11 -9.16 -5.91
C VAL A 137 -15.20 -10.35 -6.20
N VAL A 138 -14.14 -10.17 -7.01
CA VAL A 138 -13.16 -11.24 -7.29
C VAL A 138 -12.45 -11.69 -6.02
N LEU A 139 -12.02 -10.75 -5.17
CA LEU A 139 -11.36 -11.04 -3.90
C LEU A 139 -12.29 -11.75 -2.91
N ILE A 140 -13.57 -11.39 -2.87
CA ILE A 140 -14.58 -12.08 -2.04
C ILE A 140 -14.78 -13.52 -2.52
N ILE A 141 -14.98 -13.73 -3.82
CA ILE A 141 -15.13 -15.08 -4.37
C ILE A 141 -13.89 -15.91 -4.05
N ARG A 142 -12.69 -15.35 -4.30
CA ARG A 142 -11.46 -16.06 -4.01
C ARG A 142 -11.31 -16.35 -2.52
N GLY A 143 -11.51 -15.35 -1.66
CA GLY A 143 -11.45 -15.48 -0.21
C GLY A 143 -12.43 -16.52 0.35
N ALA A 144 -13.64 -16.59 -0.20
CA ALA A 144 -14.64 -17.60 0.19
C ALA A 144 -14.22 -19.02 -0.18
N THR A 145 -13.51 -19.21 -1.31
CA THR A 145 -12.99 -20.53 -1.73
C THR A 145 -11.78 -21.02 -0.95
N LEU A 146 -11.14 -20.19 -0.14
CA LEU A 146 -10.01 -20.61 0.69
C LEU A 146 -10.50 -21.37 1.93
N GLU A 147 -9.76 -22.41 2.31
CA GLU A 147 -9.97 -23.11 3.57
C GLU A 147 -9.79 -22.17 4.76
N GLY A 148 -10.66 -22.28 5.76
CA GLY A 148 -10.63 -21.39 6.93
C GLY A 148 -11.31 -20.02 6.74
N SER A 149 -11.93 -19.74 5.59
CA SER A 149 -12.63 -18.48 5.33
C SER A 149 -13.74 -18.18 6.35
N LEU A 150 -14.47 -19.21 6.80
CA LEU A 150 -15.51 -19.08 7.83
C LEU A 150 -14.98 -18.63 9.19
N GLN A 151 -13.74 -18.96 9.56
CA GLN A 151 -13.15 -18.53 10.84
C GLN A 151 -12.87 -17.03 10.84
N GLY A 152 -12.37 -16.49 9.72
CA GLY A 152 -12.16 -15.05 9.56
C GLY A 152 -13.48 -14.27 9.60
N VAL A 153 -14.53 -14.79 8.95
CA VAL A 153 -15.87 -14.19 8.98
C VAL A 153 -16.48 -14.26 10.38
N ALA A 154 -16.38 -15.40 11.05
CA ALA A 154 -16.84 -15.56 12.42
C ALA A 154 -16.13 -14.57 13.34
N PHE A 155 -14.80 -14.47 13.28
CA PHE A 155 -14.04 -13.49 14.07
C PHE A 155 -14.49 -12.05 13.83
N TYR A 156 -14.80 -11.67 12.59
CA TYR A 156 -15.27 -10.32 12.27
C TYR A 156 -16.69 -10.04 12.75
N LEU A 157 -17.58 -11.05 12.72
CA LEU A 157 -19.01 -10.88 13.03
C LEU A 157 -19.38 -11.23 14.47
N THR A 158 -18.53 -11.93 15.23
CA THR A 158 -18.83 -12.31 16.61
C THR A 158 -18.80 -11.06 17.47
N PRO A 159 -19.94 -10.61 18.02
CA PRO A 159 -19.96 -9.40 18.82
C PRO A 159 -19.34 -9.66 20.19
N ASP A 160 -18.32 -8.87 20.54
CA ASP A 160 -17.78 -8.84 21.89
C ASP A 160 -18.46 -7.71 22.67
N TRP A 161 -19.47 -8.06 23.45
CA TRP A 161 -20.26 -7.10 24.24
C TRP A 161 -19.52 -6.53 25.45
N SER A 162 -18.29 -7.00 25.72
CA SER A 162 -17.46 -6.49 26.82
C SER A 162 -16.66 -5.24 26.45
N ARG A 163 -16.63 -4.86 25.16
CA ARG A 163 -15.85 -3.76 24.59
C ARG A 163 -16.73 -2.78 23.83
#